data_AF-A0A2V1BUI2-F1
#
_entry.id   AF-A0A2V1BUI2-F1
#
_cell.length_a   1.000
_cell.length_b   1.000
_cell.length_c   1.000
_cell.angle_alpha   90.00
_cell.angle_beta   90.00
_cell.angle_gamma   90.00
#
_symmetry.space_group_name_H-M   'P 1'
#
loop_
_entity.id
_entity.type
_entity.pdbx_description
1 polymer ?
#
loop_
_entity_poly.entity_id
_entity_poly.type
_entity_poly.pdbx_seq_one_letter_code
_entity_poly.pdbx_strand_id
1 'polypeptide(L)'
;MTNLKFITQFLDELGYCLSVGQAPSQGLVYALDNDIVIKLPLQYIIPDDLDDDAIFYINHGVRGFVAMERELAVYDAAANRRHPNIAQRLKVDSSDCLFLERLQPLEQTWVNADEMIRHRWVRELLDGTTCLEELGFTQGDIAVRNLAVDSSNHLKLFDFGSATTQHHYDYAADVKRDHSGLATCLHYILTGVDPFANVYSAQEVRQIETQLLEGRGTVGASAEILTDVIQAGWTGQAASTKFSEVKERVEAIIGVAGPEIASKTTEEHYRRLESRCAEWLKRATLDQRWMNPDDYCAACRAKGYEAEMDIWR
;
A
#
# COMPACT_ATOMS: atom_id res chain seq x y z
N MET A 1 -26.40 -15.79 4.32
CA MET A 1 -25.29 -15.11 3.63
C MET A 1 -25.42 -15.40 2.15
N THR A 2 -26.09 -14.51 1.45
CA THR A 2 -26.18 -14.51 -0.01
C THR A 2 -24.77 -14.24 -0.52
N ASN A 3 -24.16 -15.16 -1.28
CA ASN A 3 -22.89 -14.91 -1.96
C ASN A 3 -23.14 -13.82 -3.02
N LEU A 4 -23.07 -12.55 -2.61
CA LEU A 4 -23.17 -11.42 -3.53
C LEU A 4 -21.98 -11.53 -4.49
N LYS A 5 -22.32 -11.65 -5.78
CA LYS A 5 -21.34 -11.76 -6.85
C LYS A 5 -20.74 -10.37 -7.07
N PHE A 6 -19.43 -10.28 -6.97
CA PHE A 6 -18.69 -9.11 -7.47
C PHE A 6 -18.27 -9.35 -8.92
N ILE A 7 -17.96 -8.26 -9.61
CA ILE A 7 -17.37 -8.26 -10.94
C ILE A 7 -16.18 -7.29 -10.96
N THR A 8 -15.24 -7.59 -11.86
CA THR A 8 -14.08 -6.76 -12.18
C THR A 8 -14.24 -6.21 -13.59
N GLN A 9 -13.41 -5.23 -13.97
CA GLN A 9 -13.48 -4.62 -15.30
C GLN A 9 -13.25 -5.61 -16.44
N PHE A 10 -12.45 -6.65 -16.21
CA PHE A 10 -12.07 -7.63 -17.23
C PHE A 10 -12.65 -9.01 -16.93
N LEU A 11 -13.07 -9.72 -17.99
CA LEU A 11 -13.58 -11.10 -17.95
C LEU A 11 -12.48 -12.15 -18.10
N ASP A 12 -11.27 -11.75 -18.48
CA ASP A 12 -10.20 -12.67 -18.84
C ASP A 12 -9.79 -13.56 -17.66
N GLU A 13 -9.06 -14.63 -17.98
CA GLU A 13 -8.26 -15.37 -16.99
C GLU A 13 -7.14 -14.45 -16.48
N LEU A 14 -7.52 -13.53 -15.60
CA LEU A 14 -6.62 -12.86 -14.69
C LEU A 14 -5.82 -13.99 -14.02
N GLY A 15 -4.49 -13.86 -14.00
CA GLY A 15 -3.59 -14.93 -13.57
C GLY A 15 -3.77 -15.30 -12.10
N TYR A 16 -2.68 -15.66 -11.42
CA TYR A 16 -2.81 -16.06 -10.02
C TYR A 16 -3.24 -14.85 -9.15
N CYS A 17 -4.39 -14.96 -8.48
CA CYS A 17 -4.87 -13.95 -7.53
C CYS A 17 -3.94 -13.93 -6.31
N LEU A 18 -3.37 -12.76 -6.03
CA LEU A 18 -2.45 -12.52 -4.92
C LEU A 18 -3.15 -11.95 -3.68
N SER A 19 -4.40 -11.48 -3.82
CA SER A 19 -5.18 -10.99 -2.68
C SER A 19 -5.49 -12.10 -1.69
N VAL A 20 -5.22 -11.84 -0.41
CA VAL A 20 -5.48 -12.76 0.71
C VAL A 20 -6.76 -12.36 1.44
N GLY A 21 -7.63 -13.33 1.75
CA GLY A 21 -8.89 -13.12 2.49
C GLY A 21 -10.14 -13.10 1.61
N GLN A 22 -11.33 -13.06 2.24
CA GLN A 22 -12.62 -13.21 1.54
C GLN A 22 -13.13 -11.92 0.87
N ALA A 23 -12.53 -10.74 1.12
CA ALA A 23 -12.86 -9.49 0.44
C ALA A 23 -11.76 -8.43 0.69
N PRO A 24 -10.76 -8.25 -0.20
CA PRO A 24 -9.81 -7.15 -0.05
C PRO A 24 -10.55 -5.81 -0.13
N SER A 25 -10.22 -4.89 0.77
CA SER A 25 -10.93 -3.61 0.96
C SER A 25 -10.68 -2.57 -0.13
N GLN A 26 -9.67 -2.79 -0.99
CA GLN A 26 -9.18 -1.80 -1.94
C GLN A 26 -8.98 -2.36 -3.36
N GLY A 27 -9.63 -3.49 -3.65
CA GLY A 27 -9.53 -4.15 -4.95
C GLY A 27 -8.73 -5.45 -4.93
N LEU A 28 -8.69 -6.11 -6.08
CA LEU A 28 -8.07 -7.42 -6.28
C LEU A 28 -6.73 -7.26 -7.00
N VAL A 29 -5.71 -8.01 -6.55
CA VAL A 29 -4.39 -8.01 -7.14
C VAL A 29 -4.14 -9.35 -7.81
N TYR A 30 -3.74 -9.33 -9.07
CA TYR A 30 -3.42 -10.53 -9.85
C TYR A 30 -2.00 -10.44 -10.38
N ALA A 31 -1.28 -11.56 -10.33
CA ALA A 31 -0.05 -11.72 -11.09
C ALA A 31 -0.41 -11.95 -12.57
N LEU A 32 -0.04 -11.02 -13.45
CA LEU A 32 -0.13 -11.25 -14.88
C LEU A 32 1.00 -12.17 -15.34
N ASP A 33 2.17 -12.00 -14.75
CA ASP A 33 3.34 -12.85 -14.95
C ASP A 33 4.34 -12.67 -13.78
N ASN A 34 5.60 -13.07 -13.99
CA ASN A 34 6.65 -13.00 -12.97
C ASN A 34 7.13 -11.58 -12.65
N ASP A 35 6.88 -10.61 -13.51
CA ASP A 35 7.40 -9.24 -13.40
C ASP A 35 6.27 -8.20 -13.21
N ILE A 36 5.02 -8.57 -13.47
CA ILE A 36 3.90 -7.63 -13.54
C ILE A 36 2.74 -8.12 -12.67
N VAL A 37 2.21 -7.20 -11.86
CA VAL A 37 0.91 -7.35 -11.21
C VAL A 37 -0.07 -6.31 -11.73
N ILE A 38 -1.35 -6.66 -11.72
CA ILE A 38 -2.46 -5.75 -11.98
C ILE A 38 -3.33 -5.69 -10.73
N LYS A 39 -3.62 -4.47 -10.27
CA LYS A 39 -4.61 -4.18 -9.23
C LYS A 39 -5.86 -3.64 -9.91
N LEU A 40 -6.99 -4.27 -9.60
CA LEU A 40 -8.30 -3.98 -10.18
C LEU A 40 -9.27 -3.55 -9.08
N PRO A 41 -10.05 -2.48 -9.28
CA PRO A 41 -11.20 -2.25 -8.43
C PRO A 41 -12.23 -3.38 -8.64
N LEU A 42 -13.09 -3.57 -7.66
CA LEU A 42 -14.21 -4.52 -7.74
C LEU A 42 -15.52 -3.77 -7.47
N GLN A 43 -16.58 -4.21 -8.11
CA GLN A 43 -17.93 -3.72 -7.85
C GLN A 43 -18.85 -4.90 -7.54
N TYR A 44 -19.78 -4.70 -6.62
CA TYR A 44 -20.80 -5.71 -6.32
C TYR A 44 -21.98 -5.52 -7.25
N ILE A 45 -22.60 -6.63 -7.67
CA ILE A 45 -23.84 -6.53 -8.46
C ILE A 45 -24.93 -5.94 -7.55
N ILE A 46 -25.52 -4.84 -7.98
CA ILE A 46 -26.59 -4.16 -7.25
C ILE A 46 -27.86 -5.02 -7.32
N PRO A 47 -28.34 -5.58 -6.19
CA PRO A 47 -29.54 -6.40 -6.18
C PRO A 47 -30.80 -5.54 -6.37
N ASP A 48 -31.92 -6.20 -6.69
CA ASP A 48 -33.21 -5.51 -6.79
C ASP A 48 -33.73 -5.05 -5.42
N ASP A 49 -33.51 -5.85 -4.39
CA ASP A 49 -33.84 -5.54 -3.00
C ASP A 49 -32.56 -5.21 -2.23
N LEU A 50 -32.51 -4.02 -1.62
CA LEU A 50 -31.36 -3.54 -0.83
C LEU A 50 -31.57 -3.88 0.65
N ASP A 51 -30.86 -4.90 1.13
CA ASP A 51 -30.69 -5.19 2.55
C ASP A 51 -29.39 -4.58 3.10
N ASP A 52 -29.19 -4.68 4.42
CA ASP A 52 -28.00 -4.14 5.09
C ASP A 52 -26.69 -4.74 4.54
N ASP A 53 -26.71 -6.02 4.16
CA ASP A 53 -25.56 -6.71 3.56
C ASP A 53 -25.26 -6.10 2.18
N ALA A 54 -26.27 -5.93 1.32
CA ALA A 54 -26.12 -5.31 0.01
C ALA A 54 -25.55 -3.89 0.11
N ILE A 55 -26.07 -3.09 1.04
CA ILE A 55 -25.58 -1.73 1.31
C ILE A 55 -24.11 -1.76 1.75
N PHE A 56 -23.75 -2.67 2.67
CA PHE A 56 -22.38 -2.86 3.12
C PHE A 56 -21.43 -3.15 1.94
N TYR A 57 -21.81 -4.08 1.06
CA TYR A 57 -21.00 -4.45 -0.10
C TYR A 57 -20.93 -3.34 -1.16
N ILE A 58 -22.03 -2.62 -1.41
CA ILE A 58 -22.01 -1.45 -2.30
C ILE A 58 -21.00 -0.41 -1.80
N ASN A 59 -21.05 -0.08 -0.50
CA ASN A 59 -20.10 0.85 0.12
C ASN A 59 -18.65 0.35 0.01
N HIS A 60 -18.44 -0.97 0.15
CA HIS A 60 -17.13 -1.59 -0.01
C HIS A 60 -16.59 -1.42 -1.44
N GLY A 61 -17.43 -1.60 -2.46
CA GLY A 61 -17.04 -1.34 -3.87
C GLY A 61 -16.71 0.15 -4.12
N VAL A 62 -17.54 1.05 -3.60
CA VAL A 62 -17.36 2.51 -3.72
C VAL A 62 -16.04 2.96 -3.08
N ARG A 63 -15.72 2.44 -1.89
CA ARG A 63 -14.42 2.69 -1.24
C ARG A 63 -13.24 2.19 -2.07
N GLY A 64 -13.41 1.07 -2.78
CA GLY A 64 -12.41 0.54 -3.69
C GLY A 64 -12.08 1.49 -4.84
N PHE A 65 -13.08 2.19 -5.39
CA PHE A 65 -12.85 3.23 -6.41
C PHE A 65 -12.04 4.39 -5.87
N VAL A 66 -12.41 4.91 -4.69
CA VAL A 66 -11.71 6.04 -4.08
C VAL A 66 -10.28 5.67 -3.67
N ALA A 67 -10.07 4.44 -3.18
CA ALA A 67 -8.73 3.93 -2.91
C ALA A 67 -7.87 3.90 -4.18
N MET A 68 -8.43 3.46 -5.31
CA MET A 68 -7.72 3.49 -6.59
C MET A 68 -7.39 4.93 -7.03
N GLU A 69 -8.31 5.88 -6.89
CA GLU A 69 -8.06 7.31 -7.17
C GLU A 69 -6.89 7.87 -6.35
N ARG A 70 -6.88 7.58 -5.04
CA ARG A 70 -5.82 7.99 -4.11
C ARG A 70 -4.46 7.40 -4.50
N GLU A 71 -4.45 6.12 -4.82
CA GLU A 71 -3.23 5.42 -5.21
C GLU A 71 -2.67 5.93 -6.55
N LEU A 72 -3.54 6.16 -7.54
CA LEU A 72 -3.17 6.78 -8.81
C LEU A 72 -2.57 8.19 -8.60
N ALA A 73 -3.16 9.00 -7.72
CA ALA A 73 -2.68 10.34 -7.43
C ALA A 73 -1.25 10.35 -6.86
N VAL A 74 -0.91 9.41 -5.98
CA VAL A 74 0.47 9.26 -5.46
C VAL A 74 1.43 8.89 -6.59
N TYR A 75 1.08 7.92 -7.43
CA TYR A 75 1.94 7.52 -8.55
C TYR A 75 2.10 8.60 -9.61
N ASP A 76 1.05 9.38 -9.87
CA ASP A 76 1.10 10.50 -10.81
C ASP A 76 1.95 11.65 -10.25
N ALA A 77 1.88 11.93 -8.95
CA ALA A 77 2.77 12.89 -8.29
C ALA A 77 4.25 12.44 -8.36
N ALA A 78 4.51 11.15 -8.16
CA ALA A 78 5.84 10.56 -8.28
C ALA A 78 6.33 10.39 -9.74
N ALA A 79 5.44 10.56 -10.74
CA ALA A 79 5.75 10.24 -12.14
C ALA A 79 6.87 11.10 -12.75
N ASN A 80 7.07 12.33 -12.25
CA ASN A 80 8.12 13.24 -12.70
C ASN A 80 9.50 12.90 -12.12
N ARG A 81 9.54 12.13 -11.03
CA ARG A 81 10.77 11.71 -10.35
C ARG A 81 10.56 10.33 -9.73
N ARG A 82 10.73 9.28 -10.55
CA ARG A 82 10.69 7.89 -10.08
C ARG A 82 11.62 7.72 -8.90
N HIS A 83 11.04 7.37 -7.75
CA HIS A 83 11.80 7.13 -6.54
C HIS A 83 12.15 5.64 -6.44
N PRO A 84 13.42 5.26 -6.17
CA PRO A 84 13.82 3.86 -6.14
C PRO A 84 13.10 3.03 -5.08
N ASN A 85 12.60 3.67 -4.02
CA ASN A 85 11.93 3.00 -2.89
C ASN A 85 10.40 3.16 -2.88
N ILE A 86 9.82 3.55 -4.03
CA ILE A 86 8.38 3.49 -4.28
C ILE A 86 8.18 2.51 -5.44
N ALA A 87 7.20 1.61 -5.32
CA ALA A 87 6.89 0.66 -6.38
C ALA A 87 6.56 1.38 -7.69
N GLN A 88 7.01 0.85 -8.81
CA GLN A 88 6.86 1.49 -10.10
C GLN A 88 5.50 1.18 -10.70
N ARG A 89 4.67 2.22 -10.87
CA ARG A 89 3.52 2.17 -11.78
C ARG A 89 4.00 2.04 -13.23
N LEU A 90 3.54 1.01 -13.90
CA LEU A 90 3.79 0.75 -15.31
C LEU A 90 2.77 1.54 -16.12
N LYS A 91 3.23 2.56 -16.84
CA LYS A 91 2.35 3.48 -17.57
C LYS A 91 1.73 2.79 -18.79
N VAL A 92 0.41 2.91 -18.89
CA VAL A 92 -0.42 2.48 -20.01
C VAL A 92 -1.52 3.52 -20.24
N ASP A 93 -2.15 3.49 -21.41
CA ASP A 93 -3.26 4.38 -21.77
C ASP A 93 -4.58 3.94 -21.10
N SER A 94 -4.56 3.69 -19.79
CA SER A 94 -5.73 3.37 -18.97
C SER A 94 -5.51 3.85 -17.53
N SER A 95 -6.56 4.42 -16.94
CA SER A 95 -6.65 4.81 -15.53
C SER A 95 -7.58 3.90 -14.73
N ASP A 96 -8.23 2.93 -15.37
CA ASP A 96 -9.26 2.10 -14.73
C ASP A 96 -8.67 0.94 -13.93
N CYS A 97 -7.40 0.65 -14.15
CA CYS A 97 -6.63 -0.37 -13.48
C CYS A 97 -5.19 0.11 -13.24
N LEU A 98 -4.51 -0.56 -12.32
CA LEU A 98 -3.16 -0.20 -11.93
C LEU A 98 -2.22 -1.35 -12.22
N PHE A 99 -1.29 -1.14 -13.16
CA PHE A 99 -0.18 -2.06 -13.40
C PHE A 99 1.02 -1.63 -12.55
N LEU A 100 1.59 -2.57 -11.81
CA LEU A 100 2.77 -2.37 -10.98
C LEU A 100 3.84 -3.40 -11.35
N GLU A 101 5.10 -3.05 -11.11
CA GLU A 101 6.15 -4.06 -11.02
C GLU A 101 5.80 -5.10 -9.92
N ARG A 102 6.11 -6.36 -10.19
CA ARG A 102 5.90 -7.43 -9.22
C ARG A 102 7.08 -7.47 -8.24
N LEU A 103 6.76 -7.37 -6.96
CA LEU A 103 7.73 -7.38 -5.87
C LEU A 103 7.61 -8.66 -5.04
N GLN A 104 8.67 -9.00 -4.31
CA GLN A 104 8.68 -10.08 -3.34
C GLN A 104 8.36 -9.53 -1.95
N PRO A 105 7.30 -10.00 -1.26
CA PRO A 105 6.95 -9.52 0.08
C PRO A 105 8.13 -9.60 1.04
N LEU A 106 8.31 -8.56 1.85
CA LEU A 106 9.46 -8.45 2.74
C LEU A 106 9.54 -9.64 3.71
N GLU A 107 8.41 -10.18 4.16
CA GLU A 107 8.40 -11.30 5.10
C GLU A 107 9.00 -12.58 4.52
N GLN A 108 8.91 -12.76 3.21
CA GLN A 108 9.48 -13.92 2.53
C GLN A 108 10.99 -13.77 2.29
N THR A 109 11.47 -12.53 2.15
CA THR A 109 12.87 -12.24 1.84
C THR A 109 13.71 -11.97 3.07
N TRP A 110 13.10 -11.53 4.18
CA TRP A 110 13.76 -11.17 5.43
C TRP A 110 14.67 -12.28 5.98
N VAL A 111 14.23 -13.54 5.89
CA VAL A 111 14.98 -14.70 6.41
C VAL A 111 16.35 -14.90 5.75
N ASN A 112 16.54 -14.37 4.54
CA ASN A 112 17.78 -14.47 3.77
C ASN A 112 18.64 -13.20 3.86
N ALA A 113 18.16 -12.14 4.52
CA ALA A 113 18.86 -10.88 4.65
C ALA A 113 19.80 -10.88 5.86
N ASP A 114 21.06 -10.52 5.62
CA ASP A 114 22.01 -10.21 6.68
C ASP A 114 21.80 -8.81 7.28
N GLU A 115 22.58 -8.45 8.29
CA GLU A 115 22.48 -7.17 8.97
C GLU A 115 22.73 -5.97 8.04
N MET A 116 23.67 -6.08 7.10
CA MET A 116 23.97 -5.00 6.16
C MET A 116 22.79 -4.72 5.23
N ILE A 117 22.15 -5.77 4.72
CA ILE A 117 20.94 -5.67 3.90
C ILE A 117 19.80 -5.05 4.70
N ARG A 118 19.60 -5.45 5.96
CA ARG A 118 18.55 -4.87 6.82
C ARG A 118 18.78 -3.39 7.10
N HIS A 119 20.02 -2.97 7.37
CA HIS A 119 20.36 -1.56 7.53
C HIS A 119 20.18 -0.77 6.22
N ARG A 120 20.37 -1.39 5.06
CA ARG A 120 20.02 -0.77 3.78
C ARG A 120 18.51 -0.61 3.65
N TRP A 121 17.73 -1.65 3.91
CA TRP A 121 16.26 -1.59 3.87
C TRP A 121 15.68 -0.55 4.83
N VAL A 122 16.27 -0.35 6.01
CA VAL A 122 15.91 0.75 6.92
C VAL A 122 16.05 2.10 6.24
N ARG A 123 17.17 2.37 5.57
CA ARG A 123 17.42 3.64 4.88
C ARG A 123 16.51 3.81 3.67
N GLU A 124 16.30 2.75 2.92
CA GLU A 124 15.39 2.72 1.77
C GLU A 124 13.93 2.97 2.15
N LEU A 125 13.48 2.43 3.29
CA LEU A 125 12.17 2.74 3.84
C LEU A 125 12.06 4.23 4.18
N LEU A 126 13.08 4.78 4.85
CA LEU A 126 13.13 6.18 5.21
C LEU A 126 13.15 7.08 3.97
N ASP A 127 13.96 6.75 2.96
CA ASP A 127 13.97 7.44 1.67
C ASP A 127 12.59 7.45 1.00
N GLY A 128 11.90 6.30 1.01
CA GLY A 128 10.53 6.19 0.51
C GLY A 128 9.55 7.09 1.26
N THR A 129 9.57 7.07 2.60
CA THR A 129 8.68 7.92 3.43
C THR A 129 8.97 9.41 3.30
N THR A 130 10.25 9.82 3.24
CA THR A 130 10.64 11.21 2.98
C THR A 130 10.18 11.64 1.59
N CYS A 131 10.24 10.78 0.58
CA CYS A 131 9.71 11.11 -0.74
C CYS A 131 8.20 11.39 -0.71
N LEU A 132 7.42 10.61 0.06
CA LEU A 132 5.97 10.86 0.20
C LEU A 132 5.71 12.19 0.93
N GLU A 133 6.47 12.48 1.98
CA GLU A 133 6.43 13.76 2.70
C GLU A 133 6.73 14.94 1.75
N GLU A 134 7.76 14.85 0.91
CA GLU A 134 8.10 15.87 -0.09
C GLU A 134 6.99 16.08 -1.14
N LEU A 135 6.27 15.01 -1.50
CA LEU A 135 5.13 15.07 -2.41
C LEU A 135 3.86 15.59 -1.74
N GLY A 136 3.86 15.77 -0.41
CA GLY A 136 2.70 16.24 0.36
C GLY A 136 1.65 15.15 0.60
N PHE A 137 2.06 13.89 0.69
CA PHE A 137 1.19 12.74 0.94
C PHE A 137 1.60 11.99 2.21
N THR A 138 0.61 11.49 2.94
CA THR A 138 0.78 10.33 3.82
C THR A 138 0.65 9.04 3.00
N GLN A 139 1.18 7.94 3.51
CA GLN A 139 0.86 6.61 2.99
C GLN A 139 -0.50 6.14 3.56
N GLY A 140 -0.77 6.42 4.84
CA GLY A 140 -2.06 6.21 5.51
C GLY A 140 -2.28 4.80 6.09
N ASP A 141 -1.42 3.84 5.75
CA ASP A 141 -1.41 2.43 6.16
C ASP A 141 0.02 1.83 6.14
N ILE A 142 1.02 2.55 6.68
CA ILE A 142 2.39 2.04 6.74
C ILE A 142 2.40 0.77 7.59
N ALA A 143 2.67 -0.37 6.96
CA ALA A 143 2.68 -1.68 7.59
C ALA A 143 3.65 -2.62 6.86
N VAL A 144 4.10 -3.67 7.55
CA VAL A 144 5.05 -4.66 7.01
C VAL A 144 4.54 -5.30 5.72
N ARG A 145 3.23 -5.60 5.66
CA ARG A 145 2.56 -6.15 4.47
C ARG A 145 2.63 -5.25 3.21
N ASN A 146 2.90 -3.96 3.40
CA ASN A 146 3.03 -2.95 2.35
C ASN A 146 4.51 -2.66 2.02
N LEU A 147 5.42 -3.51 2.48
CA LEU A 147 6.85 -3.51 2.17
C LEU A 147 7.20 -4.74 1.34
N ALA A 148 7.95 -4.52 0.27
CA ALA A 148 8.45 -5.60 -0.56
C ALA A 148 9.79 -5.21 -1.16
N VAL A 149 10.49 -6.18 -1.75
CA VAL A 149 11.77 -5.96 -2.43
C VAL A 149 11.66 -6.29 -3.91
N ASP A 150 12.42 -5.55 -4.72
CA ASP A 150 12.56 -5.86 -6.14
C ASP A 150 13.57 -6.98 -6.41
N SER A 151 13.74 -7.33 -7.68
CA SER A 151 14.71 -8.36 -8.11
C SER A 151 16.18 -8.04 -7.78
N SER A 152 16.49 -6.78 -7.47
CA SER A 152 17.82 -6.30 -7.05
C SER A 152 17.93 -6.19 -5.52
N ASN A 153 16.92 -6.68 -4.79
CA ASN A 153 16.86 -6.68 -3.33
C ASN A 153 16.80 -5.27 -2.71
N HIS A 154 16.21 -4.31 -3.41
CA HIS A 154 15.90 -2.98 -2.90
C HIS A 154 14.47 -2.92 -2.36
N LEU A 155 14.32 -2.37 -1.16
CA LEU A 155 13.02 -2.20 -0.51
C LEU A 155 12.21 -1.11 -1.20
N LYS A 156 10.91 -1.37 -1.35
CA LYS A 156 9.92 -0.47 -1.93
C LYS A 156 8.64 -0.44 -1.13
N LEU A 157 8.07 0.76 -1.02
CA LEU A 157 6.71 1.01 -0.54
C LEU A 157 5.70 0.83 -1.66
N PHE A 158 4.55 0.24 -1.35
CA PHE A 158 3.41 0.11 -2.26
C PHE A 158 2.07 0.21 -1.50
N ASP A 159 0.97 0.05 -2.23
CA ASP A 159 -0.41 0.04 -1.72
C ASP A 159 -0.86 1.38 -1.13
N PHE A 160 -0.97 2.40 -1.99
CA PHE A 160 -1.30 3.77 -1.57
C PHE A 160 -2.80 4.07 -1.52
N GLY A 161 -3.66 3.04 -1.41
CA GLY A 161 -5.11 3.23 -1.41
C GLY A 161 -5.64 3.98 -0.19
N SER A 162 -4.85 4.06 0.88
CA SER A 162 -5.15 4.81 2.11
C SER A 162 -4.51 6.20 2.16
N ALA A 163 -3.76 6.60 1.13
CA ALA A 163 -3.00 7.84 1.14
C ALA A 163 -3.90 9.08 1.24
N THR A 164 -3.48 10.07 2.02
CA THR A 164 -4.15 11.37 2.11
C THR A 164 -3.18 12.50 1.79
N THR A 165 -3.72 13.56 1.16
CA THR A 165 -2.93 14.76 0.83
C THR A 165 -2.81 15.67 2.06
N GLN A 166 -1.79 16.52 2.11
CA GLN A 166 -1.63 17.56 3.13
C GLN A 166 -2.81 18.54 3.28
N HIS A 167 -3.75 18.55 2.34
CA HIS A 167 -4.95 19.36 2.36
C HIS A 167 -6.19 18.62 2.88
N HIS A 168 -6.09 17.30 3.10
CA HIS A 168 -7.16 16.47 3.64
C HIS A 168 -7.31 16.67 5.16
N TYR A 169 -8.54 16.65 5.67
CA TYR A 169 -8.81 16.94 7.09
C TYR A 169 -8.23 15.88 8.04
N ASP A 170 -8.10 14.63 7.59
CA ASP A 170 -7.47 13.54 8.36
C ASP A 170 -5.93 13.53 8.29
N TYR A 171 -5.29 14.39 7.50
CA TYR A 171 -3.84 14.33 7.25
C TYR A 171 -3.01 14.27 8.53
N ALA A 172 -3.32 15.10 9.53
CA ALA A 172 -2.57 15.10 10.79
C ALA A 172 -2.72 13.78 11.58
N ALA A 173 -3.89 13.15 11.52
CA ALA A 173 -4.12 11.85 12.14
C ALA A 173 -3.38 10.74 11.38
N ASP A 174 -3.34 10.82 10.05
CA ASP A 174 -2.64 9.87 9.20
C ASP A 174 -1.13 10.00 9.33
N VAL A 175 -0.56 11.20 9.49
CA VAL A 175 0.87 11.39 9.82
C VAL A 175 1.22 10.67 11.12
N LYS A 176 0.38 10.80 12.16
CA LYS A 176 0.59 10.07 13.42
C LYS A 176 0.54 8.56 13.21
N ARG A 177 -0.39 8.06 12.39
CA ARG A 177 -0.51 6.64 12.05
C ARG A 177 0.74 6.15 11.31
N ASP A 178 1.20 6.92 10.34
CA ASP A 178 2.40 6.63 9.55
C ASP A 178 3.67 6.59 10.42
N HIS A 179 3.82 7.46 11.42
CA HIS A 179 4.94 7.35 12.37
C HIS A 179 4.90 6.06 13.20
N SER A 180 3.71 5.64 13.64
CA SER A 180 3.55 4.38 14.37
C SER A 180 3.82 3.16 13.46
N GLY A 181 3.31 3.22 12.23
CA GLY A 181 3.55 2.23 11.19
C GLY A 181 5.04 2.12 10.82
N LEU A 182 5.72 3.26 10.65
CA LEU A 182 7.15 3.34 10.39
C LEU A 182 7.95 2.72 11.54
N ALA A 183 7.64 3.04 12.79
CA ALA A 183 8.30 2.42 13.95
C ALA A 183 8.14 0.89 13.96
N THR A 184 6.95 0.41 13.63
CA THR A 184 6.66 -1.02 13.51
C THR A 184 7.46 -1.67 12.38
N CYS A 185 7.56 -0.99 11.23
CA CYS A 185 8.35 -1.46 10.10
C CYS A 185 9.86 -1.46 10.37
N LEU A 186 10.39 -0.43 11.03
CA LEU A 186 11.80 -0.38 11.46
C LEU A 186 12.11 -1.52 12.43
N HIS A 187 11.24 -1.75 13.41
CA HIS A 187 11.36 -2.88 14.32
C HIS A 187 11.37 -4.21 13.56
N TYR A 188 10.43 -4.41 12.63
CA TYR A 188 10.35 -5.61 11.82
C TYR A 188 11.61 -5.83 10.97
N ILE A 189 12.08 -4.82 10.24
CA ILE A 189 13.25 -4.95 9.37
C ILE A 189 14.48 -5.41 10.17
N LEU A 190 14.66 -4.91 11.39
CA LEU A 190 15.82 -5.26 12.21
C LEU A 190 15.66 -6.61 12.91
N THR A 191 14.46 -6.98 13.32
CA THR A 191 14.24 -8.13 14.24
C THR A 191 13.49 -9.31 13.62
N GLY A 192 12.74 -9.09 12.55
CA GLY A 192 11.81 -10.06 11.93
C GLY A 192 10.51 -10.23 12.73
N VAL A 193 10.29 -9.40 13.75
CA VAL A 193 9.12 -9.50 14.63
C VAL A 193 8.16 -8.36 14.32
N ASP A 194 6.97 -8.72 13.84
CA ASP A 194 5.83 -7.82 13.71
C ASP A 194 4.95 -7.97 14.97
N PRO A 195 4.77 -6.90 15.78
CA PRO A 195 3.86 -6.90 16.92
C PRO A 195 2.42 -7.34 16.58
N PHE A 196 2.00 -7.17 15.32
CA PHE A 196 0.67 -7.53 14.83
C PHE A 196 0.63 -8.89 14.12
N ALA A 197 1.73 -9.65 14.11
CA ALA A 197 1.75 -10.99 13.56
C ALA A 197 0.76 -11.91 14.29
N ASN A 198 0.00 -12.70 13.53
CA ASN A 198 -0.97 -13.68 14.05
C ASN A 198 -2.09 -13.08 14.92
N VAL A 199 -2.47 -11.83 14.67
CA VAL A 199 -3.67 -11.24 15.28
C VAL A 199 -4.92 -11.67 14.49
N TYR A 200 -5.95 -12.16 15.18
CA TYR A 200 -7.15 -12.71 14.54
C TYR A 200 -8.41 -11.89 14.79
N SER A 201 -8.33 -10.86 15.64
CA SER A 201 -9.49 -10.04 16.00
C SER A 201 -9.14 -8.56 16.13
N ALA A 202 -10.12 -7.70 15.83
CA ALA A 202 -9.99 -6.26 16.04
C ALA A 202 -9.78 -5.87 17.52
N GLN A 203 -10.18 -6.73 18.47
CA GLN A 203 -9.94 -6.50 19.89
C GLN A 203 -8.46 -6.67 20.25
N GLU A 204 -7.82 -7.72 19.73
CA GLU A 204 -6.38 -7.94 19.90
C GLU A 204 -5.55 -6.82 19.27
N VAL A 205 -5.91 -6.38 18.05
CA VAL A 205 -5.26 -5.21 17.41
C VAL A 205 -5.30 -4.01 18.36
N ARG A 206 -6.49 -3.64 18.86
CA ARG A 206 -6.64 -2.50 19.79
C ARG A 206 -5.86 -2.65 21.08
N GLN A 207 -5.74 -3.88 21.59
CA GLN A 207 -4.94 -4.15 22.80
C GLN A 207 -3.45 -3.92 22.54
N ILE A 208 -2.93 -4.40 21.40
CA ILE A 208 -1.54 -4.17 21.01
C ILE A 208 -1.29 -2.68 20.80
N GLU A 209 -2.15 -1.99 20.03
CA GLU A 209 -2.06 -0.54 19.82
C GLU A 209 -2.03 0.24 21.15
N THR A 210 -2.88 -0.14 22.12
CA THR A 210 -2.90 0.49 23.44
C THR A 210 -1.60 0.25 24.20
N GLN A 211 -1.03 -0.95 24.13
CA GLN A 211 0.26 -1.24 24.76
C GLN A 211 1.41 -0.43 24.13
N LEU A 212 1.44 -0.33 22.80
CA LEU A 212 2.43 0.46 22.08
C LEU A 212 2.31 1.95 22.43
N LEU A 213 1.09 2.49 22.44
CA LEU A 213 0.81 3.88 22.80
C LEU A 213 1.22 4.22 24.24
N GLU A 214 1.10 3.27 25.16
CA GLU A 214 1.51 3.42 26.56
C GLU A 214 3.02 3.21 26.78
N GLY A 215 3.80 3.00 25.71
CA GLY A 215 5.25 2.78 25.78
C GLY A 215 5.62 1.40 26.34
N ARG A 216 4.70 0.43 26.28
CA ARG A 216 4.92 -0.95 26.73
C ARG A 216 5.33 -1.89 25.60
N GLY A 217 5.57 -1.36 24.39
CA GLY A 217 6.10 -2.11 23.27
C GLY A 217 7.51 -2.63 23.57
N THR A 218 7.76 -3.91 23.30
CA THR A 218 9.09 -4.50 23.47
C THR A 218 9.90 -4.31 22.20
N VAL A 219 11.08 -3.70 22.32
CA VAL A 219 12.04 -3.57 21.21
C VAL A 219 12.97 -4.78 21.25
N GLY A 220 13.03 -5.55 20.16
CA GLY A 220 13.91 -6.71 20.05
C GLY A 220 15.39 -6.33 19.98
N ALA A 221 16.27 -7.26 20.36
CA ALA A 221 17.71 -7.03 20.52
C ALA A 221 18.39 -6.35 19.30
N SER A 222 18.09 -6.80 18.09
CA SER A 222 18.65 -6.22 16.85
C SER A 222 18.14 -4.81 16.53
N ALA A 223 17.04 -4.38 17.15
CA ALA A 223 16.49 -3.03 17.01
C ALA A 223 16.84 -2.09 18.18
N GLU A 224 17.59 -2.56 19.19
CA GLU A 224 17.92 -1.78 20.38
C GLU A 224 18.60 -0.45 20.05
N ILE A 225 19.42 -0.45 18.99
CA ILE A 225 20.10 0.76 18.48
C ILE A 225 19.13 1.87 18.08
N LEU A 226 17.87 1.55 17.71
CA LEU A 226 16.83 2.51 17.33
C LEU A 226 15.69 2.58 18.36
N THR A 227 15.91 2.15 19.61
CA THR A 227 14.87 2.09 20.65
C THR A 227 14.14 3.42 20.82
N ASP A 228 14.91 4.51 20.87
CA ASP A 228 14.39 5.87 21.04
C ASP A 228 13.49 6.31 19.88
N VAL A 229 13.87 6.00 18.63
CA VAL A 229 13.09 6.28 17.42
C VAL A 229 11.82 5.44 17.39
N ILE A 230 11.93 4.13 17.65
CA ILE A 230 10.80 3.19 17.61
C ILE A 230 9.77 3.54 18.68
N GLN A 231 10.21 3.77 19.93
CA GLN A 231 9.30 4.14 21.02
C GLN A 231 8.63 5.50 20.78
N ALA A 232 9.35 6.48 20.22
CA ALA A 232 8.77 7.78 19.88
C ALA A 232 7.66 7.66 18.82
N GLY A 233 7.84 6.79 17.82
CA GLY A 233 6.81 6.51 16.81
C GLY A 233 5.58 5.80 17.41
N TRP A 234 5.79 4.72 18.17
CA TRP A 234 4.71 3.95 18.80
C TRP A 234 3.87 4.76 19.80
N THR A 235 4.52 5.59 20.61
CA THR A 235 3.82 6.45 21.59
C THR A 235 3.19 7.70 20.97
N GLY A 236 3.45 7.96 19.68
CA GLY A 236 3.00 9.14 18.96
C GLY A 236 3.76 10.42 19.32
N GLN A 237 4.85 10.33 20.08
CA GLN A 237 5.73 11.48 20.38
C GLN A 237 6.41 12.03 19.13
N ALA A 238 6.60 11.20 18.10
CA ALA A 238 7.17 11.61 16.81
C ALA A 238 6.17 12.31 15.87
N ALA A 239 4.88 12.44 16.23
CA ALA A 239 3.84 12.90 15.29
C ALA A 239 4.04 14.32 14.74
N SER A 240 4.88 15.14 15.37
CA SER A 240 5.23 16.49 14.89
C SER A 240 6.62 16.57 14.23
N THR A 241 7.36 15.46 14.19
CA THR A 241 8.71 15.37 13.62
C THR A 241 8.60 15.01 12.15
N LYS A 242 9.35 15.70 11.29
CA LYS A 242 9.35 15.36 9.86
C LYS A 242 9.98 13.98 9.61
N PHE A 243 9.52 13.28 8.58
CA PHE A 243 10.15 12.02 8.17
C PHE A 243 11.61 12.23 7.76
N SER A 244 11.94 13.37 7.14
CA SER A 244 13.33 13.76 6.87
C SER A 244 14.20 13.85 8.14
N GLU A 245 13.66 14.35 9.24
CA GLU A 245 14.37 14.46 10.53
C GLU A 245 14.54 13.09 11.20
N VAL A 246 13.53 12.23 11.10
CA VAL A 246 13.64 10.82 11.53
C VAL A 246 14.75 10.12 10.74
N LYS A 247 14.79 10.33 9.42
CA LYS A 247 15.83 9.78 8.55
C LYS A 247 17.22 10.22 8.99
N GLU A 248 17.46 11.51 9.14
CA GLU A 248 18.76 12.05 9.58
C GLU A 248 19.22 11.44 10.91
N ARG A 249 18.30 11.29 11.87
CA ARG A 249 18.59 10.66 13.16
C ARG A 249 18.97 9.19 13.02
N VAL A 250 18.22 8.42 12.23
CA VAL A 250 18.50 6.99 12.03
C VAL A 250 19.83 6.81 11.31
N GLU A 251 20.10 7.58 10.25
CA GLU A 251 21.37 7.52 9.51
C GLU A 251 22.57 7.86 10.39
N ALA A 252 22.41 8.78 11.35
CA ALA A 252 23.46 9.07 12.33
C ALA A 252 23.77 7.90 13.27
N ILE A 253 22.81 6.99 13.49
CA ILE A 253 22.96 5.81 14.36
C ILE A 253 23.53 4.61 13.59
N ILE A 254 22.91 4.23 12.48
CA ILE A 254 23.33 3.03 11.70
C ILE A 254 24.47 3.31 10.71
N GLY A 255 24.79 4.60 10.50
CA GLY A 255 25.77 5.05 9.51
C GLY A 255 25.20 5.18 8.10
N VAL A 256 25.83 6.04 7.30
CA VAL A 256 25.59 6.13 5.86
C VAL A 256 26.40 5.02 5.18
N ALA A 257 25.80 4.18 4.32
CA ALA A 257 26.60 3.22 3.57
C ALA A 257 27.58 3.92 2.64
N GLY A 258 28.71 3.25 2.40
CA GLY A 258 29.56 3.55 1.26
C GLY A 258 28.82 3.38 -0.08
N PRO A 259 29.42 3.82 -1.18
CA PRO A 259 28.80 3.74 -2.51
C PRO A 259 28.56 2.28 -2.89
N GLU A 260 27.34 1.80 -2.74
CA GLU A 260 26.94 0.51 -3.31
C GLU A 260 26.75 0.66 -4.82
N ILE A 261 27.51 -0.14 -5.57
CA ILE A 261 27.34 -0.35 -7.00
C ILE A 261 26.19 -1.34 -7.19
N ALA A 262 24.98 -0.94 -6.81
CA ALA A 262 23.80 -1.70 -7.14
C ALA A 262 23.42 -1.42 -8.60
N SER A 263 23.15 -2.49 -9.35
CA SER A 263 22.60 -2.41 -10.69
C SER A 263 21.20 -1.79 -10.62
N LYS A 264 21.11 -0.47 -10.79
CA LYS A 264 19.82 0.21 -10.93
C LYS A 264 19.05 -0.45 -12.07
N THR A 265 17.84 -0.90 -11.78
CA THR A 265 16.88 -1.34 -12.81
C THR A 265 16.77 -0.23 -13.85
N THR A 266 17.06 -0.57 -15.11
CA THR A 266 17.21 0.44 -16.16
C THR A 266 15.85 0.91 -16.67
N GLU A 267 15.79 2.13 -17.19
CA GLU A 267 14.59 2.67 -17.89
C GLU A 267 14.15 1.79 -19.08
N GLU A 268 15.06 1.01 -19.65
CA GLU A 268 14.73 0.03 -20.68
C GLU A 268 13.94 -1.17 -20.15
N HIS A 269 14.23 -1.60 -18.92
CA HIS A 269 13.46 -2.66 -18.25
C HIS A 269 12.00 -2.26 -18.10
N TYR A 270 11.72 -1.07 -17.54
CA TYR A 270 10.34 -0.61 -17.34
C TYR A 270 9.59 -0.39 -18.65
N ARG A 271 10.24 0.18 -19.69
CA ARG A 271 9.61 0.32 -21.01
C ARG A 271 9.17 -1.03 -21.60
N ARG A 272 9.92 -2.10 -21.36
CA ARG A 272 9.54 -3.46 -21.75
C ARG A 272 8.32 -3.97 -20.97
N LEU A 273 8.25 -3.72 -19.67
CA LEU A 273 7.09 -4.07 -18.85
C LEU A 273 5.83 -3.30 -19.28
N GLU A 274 5.96 -1.99 -19.49
CA GLU A 274 4.88 -1.11 -19.99
C GLU A 274 4.34 -1.59 -21.35
N SER A 275 5.23 -1.99 -22.27
CA SER A 275 4.84 -2.55 -23.57
C SER A 275 3.99 -3.81 -23.41
N ARG A 276 4.36 -4.71 -22.49
CA ARG A 276 3.60 -5.94 -22.20
C ARG A 276 2.23 -5.63 -21.59
N CYS A 277 2.16 -4.65 -20.68
CA CYS A 277 0.88 -4.19 -20.11
C CYS A 277 -0.05 -3.64 -21.20
N ALA A 278 0.47 -2.82 -22.11
CA ALA A 278 -0.30 -2.28 -23.23
C ALA A 278 -0.76 -3.37 -24.22
N GLU A 279 0.06 -4.39 -24.48
CA GLU A 279 -0.34 -5.55 -25.27
C GLU A 279 -1.42 -6.39 -24.59
N TRP A 280 -1.33 -6.57 -23.27
CA TRP A 280 -2.34 -7.27 -22.50
C TRP A 280 -3.69 -6.52 -22.57
N LEU A 281 -3.70 -5.20 -22.32
CA LEU A 281 -4.91 -4.38 -22.39
C LEU A 281 -5.62 -4.45 -23.76
N LYS A 282 -4.85 -4.50 -24.86
CA LYS A 282 -5.43 -4.63 -26.22
C LYS A 282 -6.14 -5.96 -26.45
N ARG A 283 -5.76 -7.00 -25.72
CA ARG A 283 -6.32 -8.35 -25.83
C ARG A 283 -7.40 -8.63 -24.77
N ALA A 284 -7.44 -7.82 -23.72
CA ALA A 284 -8.33 -8.00 -22.60
C ALA A 284 -9.80 -7.83 -23.00
N THR A 285 -10.65 -8.70 -22.47
CA THR A 285 -12.09 -8.70 -22.70
C THR A 285 -12.77 -7.92 -21.58
N LEU A 286 -13.38 -6.78 -21.93
CA LEU A 286 -14.14 -5.98 -20.97
C LEU A 286 -15.43 -6.68 -20.53
N ASP A 287 -15.69 -6.69 -19.23
CA ASP A 287 -16.98 -7.08 -18.68
C ASP A 287 -18.00 -5.96 -18.97
N GLN A 288 -18.97 -6.24 -19.84
CA GLN A 288 -20.00 -5.27 -20.24
C GLN A 288 -20.92 -4.86 -19.07
N ARG A 289 -20.85 -5.57 -17.95
CA ARG A 289 -21.58 -5.22 -16.72
C ARG A 289 -20.81 -4.22 -15.86
N TRP A 290 -19.52 -4.03 -16.13
CA TRP A 290 -18.68 -3.06 -15.44
C TRP A 290 -19.24 -1.65 -15.64
N MET A 291 -19.33 -0.88 -14.55
CA MET A 291 -19.75 0.51 -14.58
C MET A 291 -18.57 1.37 -14.14
N ASN A 292 -18.39 2.53 -14.77
CA ASN A 292 -17.49 3.52 -14.18
C ASN A 292 -18.09 4.00 -12.84
N PRO A 293 -17.29 4.64 -11.95
CA PRO A 293 -17.76 5.01 -10.61
C PRO A 293 -19.02 5.88 -10.61
N ASP A 294 -19.14 6.82 -11.54
CA ASP A 294 -20.31 7.71 -11.65
C ASP A 294 -21.58 6.94 -12.04
N ASP A 295 -21.48 6.06 -13.04
CA ASP A 295 -22.58 5.21 -13.49
C ASP A 295 -23.00 4.20 -12.42
N TYR A 296 -22.03 3.66 -11.67
CA TYR A 296 -22.31 2.75 -10.55
C TYR A 296 -23.07 3.44 -9.42
N CYS A 297 -22.65 4.66 -9.04
CA CYS A 297 -23.37 5.47 -8.05
C CYS A 297 -24.77 5.86 -8.55
N ALA A 298 -24.91 6.21 -9.83
CA ALA A 298 -26.23 6.50 -10.43
C ALA A 298 -27.15 5.27 -10.43
N ALA A 299 -26.61 4.08 -10.69
CA ALA A 299 -27.36 2.83 -10.62
C ALA A 299 -27.80 2.48 -9.19
N CYS A 300 -26.96 2.74 -8.18
CA CYS A 300 -27.33 2.61 -6.77
C CYS A 300 -28.48 3.55 -6.40
N ARG A 301 -28.39 4.82 -6.83
CA ARG A 301 -29.45 5.82 -6.59
C ARG A 301 -30.78 5.42 -7.23
N ALA A 302 -30.75 4.85 -8.44
CA ALA A 302 -31.94 4.34 -9.09
C ALA A 302 -32.61 3.19 -8.33
N LYS A 303 -31.87 2.49 -7.47
CA LYS A 303 -32.38 1.44 -6.56
C LYS A 303 -32.75 1.97 -5.16
N GLY A 304 -32.65 3.28 -4.94
CA GLY A 304 -33.05 3.93 -3.69
C GLY A 304 -31.95 4.06 -2.64
N TYR A 305 -30.67 3.90 -3.02
CA TYR A 305 -29.54 4.10 -2.11
C TYR A 305 -28.55 5.12 -2.66
N GLU A 306 -28.25 6.15 -1.85
CA GLU A 306 -27.29 7.19 -2.20
C GLU A 306 -25.89 6.73 -1.79
N ALA A 307 -25.13 6.20 -2.73
CA ALA A 307 -23.73 5.87 -2.54
C ALA A 307 -22.87 7.16 -2.62
N GLU A 308 -22.29 7.59 -1.49
CA GLU A 308 -21.49 8.81 -1.45
C GLU A 308 -20.00 8.50 -1.52
N MET A 309 -19.36 8.84 -2.66
CA MET A 309 -17.91 8.78 -2.83
C MET A 309 -17.19 9.89 -2.06
N ASP A 310 -17.79 11.07 -1.94
CA ASP A 310 -17.13 12.25 -1.38
C ASP A 310 -16.87 12.13 0.13
N ILE A 311 -17.63 11.30 0.85
CA ILE A 311 -17.33 10.93 2.25
C ILE A 311 -15.95 10.25 2.35
N TRP A 312 -15.53 9.56 1.30
CA TRP A 312 -14.31 8.75 1.28
C TRP A 312 -13.15 9.44 0.56
N ARG A 313 -13.37 10.55 -0.16
CA ARG A 313 -12.36 11.23 -0.98
C ARG A 313 -11.46 12.14 -0.16
#